data_AF-A0A319CFI1-F1
#
_entry.id   AF-A0A319CFI1-F1
#
_cell.length_a   1.000
_cell.length_b   1.000
_cell.length_c   1.000
_cell.angle_alpha   90.00
_cell.angle_beta   90.00
_cell.angle_gamma   90.00
#
_symmetry.space_group_name_H-M   'P 1'
#
loop_
_entity.id
_entity.type
_entity.pdbx_description
1 polymer ?
#
loop_
_entity_poly.entity_id
_entity_poly.type
_entity_poly.pdbx_seq_one_letter_code
_entity_poly.pdbx_strand_id
1 'polypeptide(L)'
;MTHSTKTGNTDPKNIVLTAHFGSCHDHIYLLRTMIGYGIGPLDFRLADSLALFKTIKGPAEHSKIALLVAKYAEWSPYMPDGADSKARALRAVVMAAF
;
A
#
# COMPACT_ATOMS: atom_id res chain seq x y z
N MET A 1 -7.80 -8.15 31.88
CA MET A 1 -6.78 -7.61 30.96
C MET A 1 -7.48 -7.07 29.74
N THR A 2 -7.68 -5.75 29.68
CA THR A 2 -8.18 -5.06 28.49
C THR A 2 -7.04 -4.93 27.50
N HIS A 3 -7.08 -5.72 26.42
CA HIS A 3 -6.25 -5.46 25.25
C HIS A 3 -6.72 -4.12 24.65
N SER A 4 -6.03 -3.03 25.00
CA SER A 4 -6.12 -1.79 24.25
C SER A 4 -5.54 -2.06 22.88
N THR A 5 -6.41 -2.28 21.90
CA THR A 5 -6.05 -2.09 20.50
C THR A 5 -5.59 -0.65 20.38
N LYS A 6 -4.28 -0.43 20.22
CA LYS A 6 -3.76 0.86 19.75
C LYS A 6 -4.26 1.04 18.32
N THR A 7 -5.54 1.37 18.14
CA THR A 7 -5.99 2.00 16.91
C THR A 7 -5.21 3.30 16.83
N GLY A 8 -4.22 3.33 15.94
CA GLY A 8 -3.53 4.56 15.60
C GLY A 8 -4.54 5.64 15.23
N ASN A 9 -4.10 6.89 15.19
CA ASN A 9 -4.98 8.04 14.93
C ASN A 9 -5.91 7.78 13.73
N THR A 10 -7.22 7.71 13.98
CA THR A 10 -8.25 7.39 12.99
C THR A 10 -8.83 8.63 12.32
N ASP A 11 -8.33 9.83 12.65
CA ASP A 11 -8.65 11.04 11.89
C ASP A 11 -8.24 10.80 10.42
N PRO A 12 -9.18 10.93 9.46
CA PRO A 12 -8.91 10.71 8.04
C PRO A 12 -7.68 11.46 7.52
N LYS A 13 -7.39 12.66 8.05
CA LYS A 13 -6.21 13.47 7.67
C LYS A 13 -4.89 12.81 8.02
N ASN A 14 -4.91 11.89 8.99
CA ASN A 14 -3.76 11.11 9.41
C ASN A 14 -3.68 9.75 8.71
N ILE A 15 -4.67 9.39 7.90
CA ILE A 15 -4.68 8.16 7.11
C ILE A 15 -3.95 8.38 5.79
N VAL A 16 -3.00 7.50 5.47
CA VAL A 16 -2.29 7.46 4.19
C VAL A 16 -2.61 6.13 3.51
N LEU A 17 -3.36 6.18 2.41
CA LEU A 17 -3.61 5.02 1.57
C LEU A 17 -2.38 4.76 0.70
N THR A 18 -1.68 3.68 1.01
CA THR A 18 -0.49 3.26 0.28
C THR A 18 -0.83 2.11 -0.65
N ALA A 19 -0.52 2.27 -1.93
CA ALA A 19 -0.63 1.20 -2.92
C ALA A 19 0.69 1.05 -3.69
N HIS A 20 0.90 -0.11 -4.32
CA HIS A 20 2.08 -0.35 -5.15
C HIS A 20 1.76 -0.01 -6.59
N PHE A 21 2.46 0.99 -7.16
CA PHE A 21 2.09 1.59 -8.44
C PHE A 21 0.68 2.25 -8.40
N GLY A 22 0.29 2.71 -7.20
CA GLY A 22 -1.03 3.28 -6.94
C GLY A 22 -1.33 4.53 -7.75
N SER A 23 -0.34 5.39 -7.98
CA SER A 23 -0.53 6.65 -8.70
C SER A 23 -0.90 6.46 -10.17
N CYS A 24 -0.67 5.28 -10.72
CA CYS A 24 -1.03 4.93 -12.10
C CYS A 24 -2.16 3.89 -12.18
N HIS A 25 -2.60 3.32 -11.06
CA HIS A 25 -3.56 2.24 -11.04
C HIS A 25 -4.58 2.40 -9.90
N ASP A 26 -4.30 1.86 -8.72
CA ASP A 26 -5.31 1.67 -7.66
C ASP A 26 -5.92 2.99 -7.18
N HIS A 27 -5.12 4.04 -7.01
CA HIS A 27 -5.61 5.35 -6.58
C HIS A 27 -6.47 5.99 -7.67
N ILE A 28 -6.08 5.85 -8.94
CA ILE A 28 -6.86 6.37 -10.07
C ILE A 28 -8.20 5.65 -10.20
N TYR A 29 -8.20 4.31 -10.09
CA TYR A 29 -9.43 3.52 -10.12
C TYR A 29 -10.34 3.85 -8.94
N LEU A 30 -9.79 4.00 -7.73
CA LEU A 30 -10.56 4.38 -6.54
C LEU A 30 -11.21 5.75 -6.73
N LEU A 31 -10.43 6.77 -7.12
CA LEU A 31 -10.94 8.13 -7.31
C LEU A 31 -11.99 8.19 -8.42
N ARG A 32 -11.75 7.52 -9.57
CA ARG A 32 -12.74 7.46 -10.66
C ARG A 32 -14.04 6.80 -10.22
N THR A 33 -13.94 5.70 -9.47
CA THR A 33 -15.10 4.99 -8.93
C THR A 33 -15.86 5.90 -7.98
N MET A 34 -15.19 6.53 -7.02
CA MET A 34 -15.82 7.47 -6.07
C MET A 34 -16.56 8.60 -6.80
N ILE A 35 -15.93 9.25 -7.78
CA ILE A 35 -16.55 10.29 -8.59
C ILE A 35 -17.79 9.76 -9.33
N GLY A 36 -17.69 8.57 -9.94
CA GLY A 36 -18.79 7.94 -10.66
C GLY A 36 -20.01 7.64 -9.78
N TYR A 37 -19.79 7.42 -8.48
CA TYR A 37 -20.85 7.20 -7.48
C TYR A 37 -21.24 8.47 -6.71
N GLY A 38 -20.73 9.66 -7.09
CA GLY A 38 -21.02 10.92 -6.41
C GLY A 38 -20.41 11.04 -5.00
N ILE A 39 -19.41 10.21 -4.68
CA ILE A 39 -18.67 10.27 -3.43
C ILE A 39 -17.59 11.36 -3.57
N GLY A 40 -17.66 12.38 -2.71
CA GLY A 40 -16.68 13.46 -2.68
C GLY A 40 -15.27 12.99 -2.32
N PRO A 41 -14.24 13.81 -2.61
CA PRO A 41 -12.87 13.53 -2.19
C PRO A 41 -12.81 13.41 -0.67
N LEU A 42 -12.26 12.30 -0.20
CA LEU A 42 -12.08 12.00 1.22
C LEU A 42 -10.76 12.61 1.71
N ASP A 43 -10.71 13.01 2.97
CA ASP A 43 -9.58 13.70 3.62
C ASP A 43 -8.31 12.84 3.81
N PHE A 44 -8.21 11.69 3.17
CA PHE A 44 -7.01 10.84 3.24
C PHE A 44 -5.91 11.32 2.30
N ARG A 45 -4.68 10.94 2.62
CA ARG A 45 -3.52 11.12 1.73
C ARG A 45 -3.26 9.86 0.93
N LEU A 46 -2.67 10.02 -0.25
CA LEU A 46 -2.32 8.92 -1.15
C LEU A 46 -0.80 8.81 -1.25
N ALA A 47 -0.27 7.59 -1.19
CA ALA A 47 1.15 7.30 -1.38
C ALA A 47 1.37 6.14 -2.35
N ASP A 48 2.45 6.23 -3.12
CA ASP A 48 2.90 5.16 -4.02
C ASP A 48 4.17 4.52 -3.48
N SER A 49 4.03 3.28 -3.02
CA SER A 49 5.16 2.53 -2.48
C SER A 49 6.23 2.25 -3.53
N LEU A 50 5.90 2.13 -4.83
CA LEU A 50 6.91 1.90 -5.87
C LEU A 50 7.84 3.11 -5.99
N ALA A 51 7.28 4.32 -5.98
CA ALA A 51 8.05 5.55 -6.01
C ALA A 51 8.95 5.65 -4.76
N LEU A 52 8.42 5.33 -3.58
CA LEU A 52 9.19 5.30 -2.33
C LEU A 52 10.34 4.30 -2.38
N PHE A 53 10.09 3.07 -2.85
CA PHE A 53 11.12 2.04 -3.01
C PHE A 53 12.25 2.52 -3.93
N LYS A 54 11.93 3.04 -5.11
CA LYS A 54 12.96 3.54 -6.04
C LYS A 54 13.72 4.75 -5.50
N THR A 55 13.06 5.60 -4.72
CA THR A 55 13.69 6.79 -4.14
C THR A 55 14.69 6.40 -3.06
N ILE A 56 14.34 5.44 -2.20
CA ILE A 56 15.14 5.09 -1.02
C ILE A 56 16.15 3.98 -1.31
N LYS A 57 15.77 2.95 -2.07
CA LYS A 57 16.64 1.80 -2.41
C LYS A 57 17.39 2.00 -3.73
N GLY A 58 17.01 3.01 -4.52
CA GLY A 58 17.62 3.35 -5.79
C GLY A 58 16.82 2.86 -7.01
N PRO A 59 17.11 3.41 -8.20
CA PRO A 59 16.32 3.18 -9.41
C PRO A 59 16.41 1.74 -9.94
N ALA A 60 17.44 0.99 -9.55
CA ALA A 60 17.64 -0.41 -9.94
C ALA A 60 16.74 -1.40 -9.16
N GLU A 61 16.04 -0.93 -8.12
CA GLU A 61 15.17 -1.79 -7.32
C GLU A 61 14.00 -2.34 -8.14
N HIS A 62 13.59 -3.58 -7.83
CA HIS A 62 12.53 -4.25 -8.57
C HIS A 62 11.19 -3.52 -8.43
N SER A 63 10.46 -3.44 -9.55
CA SER A 63 9.14 -2.78 -9.59
C SER A 63 7.95 -3.74 -9.46
N LYS A 64 8.21 -5.05 -9.37
CA LYS A 64 7.17 -6.07 -9.24
C LYS A 64 7.07 -6.47 -7.78
N ILE A 65 5.86 -6.40 -7.22
CA ILE A 65 5.61 -6.78 -5.82
C ILE A 65 6.08 -8.22 -5.53
N ALA A 66 5.91 -9.17 -6.45
CA ALA A 66 6.38 -10.55 -6.29
C ALA A 66 7.91 -10.65 -6.06
N LEU A 67 8.69 -9.86 -6.80
CA LEU A 67 10.15 -9.82 -6.66
C LEU A 67 10.56 -9.12 -5.36
N LEU A 68 9.82 -8.08 -4.96
CA LEU A 68 10.03 -7.41 -3.68
C LEU A 68 9.70 -8.32 -2.50
N VAL A 69 8.65 -9.15 -2.60
CA VAL A 69 8.31 -10.18 -1.61
C VAL A 69 9.43 -11.20 -1.52
N ALA A 70 9.89 -11.75 -2.65
CA ALA A 70 11.00 -12.71 -2.64
C ALA A 70 12.29 -12.14 -2.02
N LYS A 71 12.53 -10.83 -2.17
CA LYS A 71 13.72 -10.15 -1.63
C LYS A 71 13.61 -9.77 -0.15
N TYR A 72 12.45 -9.25 0.28
CA TYR A 72 12.30 -8.61 1.60
C TYR A 72 11.36 -9.36 2.55
N ALA A 73 10.50 -10.24 2.05
CA ALA A 73 9.45 -10.88 2.83
C ALA A 73 9.18 -12.31 2.34
N GLU A 74 10.23 -13.10 2.11
CA GLU A 74 10.14 -14.47 1.55
C GLU A 74 9.23 -15.39 2.40
N TRP A 75 9.18 -15.15 3.71
CA TRP A 75 8.29 -15.86 4.65
C TRP A 75 6.80 -15.51 4.49
N SER A 76 6.46 -14.48 3.71
CA SER A 76 5.09 -14.01 3.55
C SER A 76 4.38 -14.76 2.42
N PRO A 77 3.24 -15.41 2.68
CA PRO A 77 2.45 -16.04 1.63
C PRO A 77 1.96 -15.00 0.62
N TYR A 78 2.26 -15.21 -0.65
CA TYR A 78 1.88 -14.30 -1.73
C TYR A 78 1.07 -15.01 -2.81
N MET A 79 -0.19 -14.60 -2.94
CA MET A 79 -1.08 -14.98 -4.04
C MET A 79 -1.31 -13.77 -4.95
N PRO A 80 -0.90 -13.82 -6.22
CA PRO A 80 -0.87 -12.67 -7.12
C PRO A 80 -2.23 -12.18 -7.59
N ASP A 81 -3.33 -12.88 -7.32
CA ASP A 81 -4.67 -12.48 -7.76
C ASP A 81 -5.58 -12.05 -6.60
N GLY A 82 -5.14 -12.23 -5.35
CA GLY A 82 -5.91 -11.82 -4.17
C GLY A 82 -5.58 -10.40 -3.75
N ALA A 83 -6.55 -9.48 -3.76
CA ALA A 83 -6.36 -8.09 -3.32
C ALA A 83 -5.85 -8.02 -1.86
N ASP A 84 -6.45 -8.80 -0.97
CA ASP A 84 -6.03 -8.93 0.43
C ASP A 84 -4.62 -9.53 0.57
N SER A 85 -4.29 -10.56 -0.23
CA SER A 85 -2.93 -11.12 -0.25
C SER A 85 -1.89 -10.09 -0.73
N LYS A 86 -2.18 -9.32 -1.78
CA LYS A 86 -1.31 -8.22 -2.25
C LYS A 86 -1.12 -7.16 -1.18
N ALA A 87 -2.18 -6.76 -0.49
CA ALA A 87 -2.11 -5.76 0.56
C ALA A 87 -1.26 -6.24 1.75
N ARG A 88 -1.46 -7.49 2.20
CA ARG A 88 -0.62 -8.10 3.25
C ARG A 88 0.84 -8.23 2.83
N ALA A 89 1.09 -8.67 1.60
CA ALA A 89 2.43 -8.80 1.05
C ALA A 89 3.11 -7.42 0.98
N LEU A 90 2.43 -6.39 0.47
CA LEU A 90 2.96 -5.03 0.45
C LEU A 90 3.30 -4.52 1.85
N ARG A 91 2.41 -4.75 2.83
CA ARG A 91 2.69 -4.42 4.23
C ARG A 91 3.95 -5.13 4.73
N ALA A 92 4.11 -6.42 4.47
CA ALA A 92 5.27 -7.19 4.90
C ALA A 92 6.57 -6.65 4.28
N VAL A 93 6.57 -6.36 2.98
CA VAL A 93 7.72 -5.78 2.27
C VAL A 93 8.08 -4.42 2.85
N VAL A 94 7.11 -3.51 3.02
CA VAL A 94 7.36 -2.17 3.57
C VAL A 94 7.94 -2.25 4.98
N MET A 95 7.39 -3.10 5.85
CA MET A 95 7.86 -3.26 7.23
C MET A 95 9.24 -3.92 7.34
N ALA A 96 9.67 -4.68 6.33
CA ALA A 96 10.98 -5.32 6.32
C ALA A 96 12.05 -4.47 5.61
N ALA A 97 11.65 -3.64 4.65
CA ALA A 97 12.56 -2.85 3.84
C ALA A 97 12.87 -1.46 4.40
N PHE A 98 12.04 -0.91 5.29
CA PHE A 98 12.18 0.41 5.90
C PHE A 98 12.15 0.30 7.42
#